data_AF-A0AAW7ZDJ2-F1
#
_entry.id   AF-A0AAW7ZDJ2-F1
#
_cell.length_a   1.000
_cell.length_b   1.000
_cell.length_c   1.000
_cell.angle_alpha   90.00
_cell.angle_beta   90.00
_cell.angle_gamma   90.00
#
_symmetry.space_group_name_H-M   'P 1'
#
loop_
_entity.id
_entity.type
_entity.pdbx_description
1 polymer ?
#
loop_
_entity_poly.entity_id
_entity_poly.type
_entity_poly.pdbx_seq_one_letter_code
_entity_poly.pdbx_strand_id
1 'polypeptide(L)'
;MNIEYRIENDNKLYIVKELEEYVMKQFVGLSKRIIAECNNSTISVGQITNIVFKHYIFNTITADYVVDNNNIDKIHVYIGGNQLDVEPGEVIEFSSFEPGKYVIASTNEGAKNAELEVTVYG
;
A
#
# COMPACT_ATOMS: atom_id res chain seq x y z
N MET A 1 -19.02 -0.94 -11.62
CA MET A 1 -18.27 -0.99 -12.90
C MET A 1 -16.82 -0.76 -12.55
N ASN A 2 -15.99 -1.81 -12.53
CA ASN A 2 -14.59 -1.70 -12.10
C ASN A 2 -13.73 -1.27 -13.30
N ILE A 3 -12.94 -0.23 -13.12
CA ILE A 3 -11.97 0.25 -14.12
C ILE A 3 -10.63 -0.36 -13.74
N GLU A 4 -10.01 -1.08 -14.66
CA GLU A 4 -8.70 -1.71 -14.47
C GLU A 4 -7.59 -0.84 -15.06
N TYR A 5 -6.49 -0.72 -14.32
CA TYR A 5 -5.36 0.13 -14.67
C TYR A 5 -4.05 -0.68 -14.67
N ARG A 6 -3.13 -0.37 -15.60
CA ARG A 6 -1.80 -0.98 -15.68
C ARG A 6 -0.70 0.07 -15.76
N ILE A 7 0.24 0.09 -14.82
CA ILE A 7 1.49 0.87 -14.98
C ILE A 7 2.53 0.01 -15.70
N GLU A 8 3.19 0.54 -16.72
CA GLU A 8 4.33 -0.13 -17.35
C GLU A 8 5.50 0.86 -17.46
N ASN A 9 6.47 0.69 -16.55
CA ASN A 9 7.56 1.62 -16.27
C ASN A 9 7.06 2.96 -15.71
N ASP A 10 7.85 3.66 -14.90
CA ASP A 10 7.49 4.84 -14.07
C ASP A 10 6.85 6.05 -14.80
N ASN A 11 6.52 5.92 -16.09
CA ASN A 11 6.00 6.97 -16.95
C ASN A 11 4.75 6.57 -17.77
N LYS A 12 4.13 5.38 -17.61
CA LYS A 12 2.92 5.02 -18.39
C LYS A 12 1.86 4.31 -17.56
N LEU A 13 0.65 4.87 -17.53
CA LEU A 13 -0.58 4.26 -17.01
C LEU A 13 -1.53 3.95 -18.17
N TYR A 14 -1.99 2.71 -18.30
CA TYR A 14 -3.02 2.28 -19.25
C TYR A 14 -4.35 2.11 -18.51
N ILE A 15 -5.41 2.72 -19.01
CA ILE A 15 -6.79 2.50 -18.55
C ILE A 15 -7.41 1.47 -19.49
N VAL A 16 -7.68 0.26 -18.99
CA VAL A 16 -8.26 -0.83 -19.79
C VAL A 16 -9.78 -0.66 -19.81
N LYS A 17 -10.27 0.44 -20.38
CA LYS A 17 -11.65 0.48 -20.82
C LYS A 17 -11.74 1.29 -22.09
N GLU A 18 -12.02 0.54 -23.16
CA GLU A 18 -12.02 0.96 -24.56
C GLU A 18 -10.60 0.99 -25.14
N LEU A 19 -10.40 0.27 -26.23
CA LEU A 19 -9.18 0.25 -27.06
C LEU A 19 -8.98 1.61 -27.75
N GLU A 20 -9.04 2.70 -26.99
CA GLU A 20 -8.63 4.02 -27.42
C GLU A 20 -7.30 4.30 -26.75
N GLU A 21 -6.27 4.29 -27.57
CA GLU A 21 -4.92 4.70 -27.25
C GLU A 21 -4.96 6.19 -26.90
N TYR A 22 -5.25 6.52 -25.64
CA TYR A 22 -5.20 7.91 -25.17
C TYR A 22 -3.72 8.33 -25.09
N VAL A 23 -3.24 8.88 -26.20
CA VAL A 23 -1.96 9.59 -26.28
C VAL A 23 -1.98 10.75 -25.29
N MET A 24 -1.20 10.56 -24.22
CA MET A 24 -0.77 11.51 -23.18
C MET A 24 -1.22 12.98 -23.33
N LYS A 25 -2.09 13.43 -22.42
CA LYS A 25 -1.94 14.77 -21.85
C LYS A 25 -1.06 14.66 -20.60
N GLN A 26 0.06 15.37 -20.63
CA GLN A 26 1.09 15.53 -19.61
C GLN A 26 0.66 15.23 -18.16
N PHE A 27 1.36 14.25 -17.57
CA PHE A 27 1.24 13.75 -16.21
C PHE A 27 1.76 14.72 -15.13
N VAL A 28 1.22 15.94 -15.06
CA VAL A 28 1.44 16.78 -13.88
C VAL A 28 0.53 16.27 -12.77
N GLY A 29 1.11 15.84 -11.65
CA GLY A 29 0.36 15.55 -10.42
C GLY A 29 -0.11 14.10 -10.22
N LEU A 30 0.60 13.08 -10.71
CA LEU A 30 0.41 11.70 -10.23
C LEU A 30 1.55 11.30 -9.28
N SER A 31 1.23 10.58 -8.20
CA SER A 31 2.19 10.12 -7.20
C SER A 31 1.87 8.69 -6.76
N LYS A 32 2.88 7.80 -6.79
CA LYS A 32 2.80 6.46 -6.20
C LYS A 32 2.71 6.58 -4.68
N ARG A 33 1.78 5.84 -4.07
CA ARG A 33 1.58 5.78 -2.63
C ARG A 33 1.35 4.35 -2.19
N ILE A 34 1.86 4.04 -1.01
CA ILE A 34 1.54 2.81 -0.29
C ILE A 34 0.46 3.17 0.73
N ILE A 35 -0.53 2.30 0.87
CA ILE A 35 -1.54 2.38 1.94
C ILE A 35 -1.49 1.09 2.72
N ALA A 36 -1.56 1.20 4.05
CA ALA A 36 -1.71 0.08 4.96
C ALA A 36 -3.16 0.03 5.46
N GLU A 37 -3.75 -1.15 5.41
CA GLU A 37 -5.06 -1.45 5.99
C GLU A 37 -4.86 -2.51 7.07
N CYS A 38 -5.57 -2.39 8.19
CA CYS A 38 -5.59 -3.43 9.22
C CYS A 38 -7.01 -3.72 9.68
N ASN A 39 -7.29 -4.97 10.02
CA ASN A 39 -8.62 -5.36 10.52
C ASN A 39 -8.87 -4.83 11.93
N ASN A 40 -7.83 -4.76 12.77
CA ASN A 40 -7.90 -4.20 14.12
C ASN A 40 -6.54 -3.63 14.56
N SER A 41 -6.49 -2.33 14.82
CA SER A 41 -5.28 -1.65 15.32
C SER A 41 -5.13 -1.72 16.84
N THR A 42 -6.07 -2.32 17.58
CA THR A 42 -6.00 -2.48 19.04
C THR A 42 -6.30 -3.92 19.45
N ILE A 43 -5.28 -4.68 19.84
CA ILE A 43 -5.36 -6.11 20.11
C ILE A 43 -4.88 -6.46 21.53
N SER A 44 -5.34 -7.58 22.08
CA SER A 44 -4.78 -8.12 23.32
C SER A 44 -3.42 -8.79 23.11
N VAL A 45 -2.62 -8.92 24.16
CA VAL A 45 -1.42 -9.77 24.18
C VAL A 45 -1.74 -11.17 23.65
N GLY A 46 -0.96 -11.64 22.66
CA GLY A 46 -1.12 -12.94 22.01
C GLY A 46 -2.24 -13.01 20.95
N GLN A 47 -3.03 -11.94 20.75
CA GLN A 47 -4.00 -11.87 19.66
C GLN A 47 -3.31 -11.52 18.34
N ILE A 48 -3.83 -12.06 17.23
CA ILE A 48 -3.36 -11.77 15.87
C ILE A 48 -4.21 -10.67 15.24
N THR A 49 -3.56 -9.72 14.57
CA THR A 49 -4.17 -8.76 13.63
C THR A 49 -3.61 -8.98 12.23
N ASN A 50 -4.43 -8.69 11.22
CA ASN A 50 -4.08 -8.86 9.82
C ASN A 50 -3.89 -7.50 9.19
N ILE A 51 -2.75 -7.32 8.53
CA ILE A 51 -2.33 -6.07 7.90
C ILE A 51 -2.10 -6.33 6.43
N VAL A 52 -2.59 -5.45 5.57
CA VAL A 52 -2.43 -5.53 4.13
C VAL A 52 -1.86 -4.21 3.62
N PHE A 53 -0.78 -4.29 2.86
CA PHE A 53 -0.20 -3.14 2.17
C PHE A 53 -0.57 -3.17 0.70
N LYS A 54 -0.99 -2.04 0.14
CA LYS A 54 -1.41 -1.92 -1.26
C LYS A 54 -0.76 -0.73 -1.93
N HIS A 55 -0.48 -0.86 -3.22
CA HIS A 55 -0.05 0.24 -4.07
C HIS A 55 -1.23 0.98 -4.67
N TYR A 56 -1.13 2.30 -4.66
CA TYR A 56 -2.10 3.21 -5.24
C TYR A 56 -1.38 4.28 -6.06
N ILE A 57 -2.03 4.69 -7.14
CA ILE A 57 -1.67 5.90 -7.88
C ILE A 57 -2.62 7.00 -7.44
N PHE A 58 -2.07 8.06 -6.87
CA PHE A 58 -2.84 9.21 -6.39
C PHE A 58 -2.70 10.37 -7.37
N ASN A 59 -3.83 10.92 -7.80
CA ASN A 59 -3.89 12.18 -8.53
C ASN A 59 -3.93 13.35 -7.55
N THR A 60 -2.85 14.13 -7.47
CA THR A 60 -2.71 15.27 -6.57
C THR A 60 -3.51 16.49 -7.00
N ILE A 61 -4.04 16.52 -8.23
CA ILE A 61 -4.88 17.62 -8.73
C ILE A 61 -6.35 17.38 -8.38
N THR A 62 -6.84 16.16 -8.61
CA THR A 62 -8.26 15.82 -8.37
C THR A 62 -8.52 15.16 -7.02
N ALA A 63 -7.45 14.75 -6.31
CA ALA A 63 -7.49 13.93 -5.10
C ALA A 63 -8.07 12.51 -5.30
N ASP A 64 -8.22 12.07 -6.54
CA ASP A 64 -8.65 10.70 -6.87
C ASP A 64 -7.50 9.70 -6.71
N TYR A 65 -7.84 8.43 -6.52
CA TYR A 65 -6.87 7.34 -6.49
C TYR A 65 -7.37 6.08 -7.19
N VAL A 66 -6.43 5.29 -7.66
CA VAL A 66 -6.69 3.98 -8.28
C VAL A 66 -5.72 2.95 -7.74
N VAL A 67 -6.20 1.70 -7.58
CA VAL A 67 -5.35 0.59 -7.14
C VAL A 67 -4.37 0.24 -8.26
N ASP A 68 -3.09 0.14 -7.92
CA ASP A 68 -2.03 -0.24 -8.85
C ASP A 68 -1.89 -1.76 -8.92
N ASN A 69 -2.88 -2.42 -9.53
CA ASN A 69 -3.01 -3.89 -9.59
C ASN A 69 -1.92 -4.59 -10.43
N ASN A 70 -1.12 -3.84 -11.18
CA ASN A 70 -0.08 -4.41 -12.06
C ASN A 70 1.34 -4.21 -11.52
N ASN A 71 1.45 -3.75 -10.28
CA ASN A 71 2.74 -3.53 -9.66
C ASN A 71 3.28 -4.84 -9.07
N ILE A 72 4.40 -5.29 -9.62
CA ILE A 72 5.15 -6.46 -9.14
C ILE A 72 6.24 -6.07 -8.13
N ASP A 73 6.41 -4.77 -7.84
CA ASP A 73 7.39 -4.30 -6.88
C ASP A 73 6.97 -4.73 -5.48
N LYS A 74 7.85 -5.45 -4.79
CA LYS A 74 7.65 -5.83 -3.40
C LYS A 74 7.58 -4.60 -2.52
N ILE A 75 6.76 -4.66 -1.48
CA ILE A 75 6.69 -3.62 -0.44
C ILE A 75 7.64 -4.03 0.68
N HIS A 76 8.60 -3.16 0.98
CA HIS A 76 9.50 -3.35 2.13
C HIS A 76 8.77 -2.83 3.37
N VAL A 77 8.48 -3.70 4.33
CA VAL A 77 7.74 -3.39 5.56
C VAL A 77 8.62 -3.62 6.78
N TYR A 78 8.67 -2.65 7.67
CA TYR A 78 9.28 -2.77 8.99
C TYR A 78 8.23 -3.08 10.05
N ILE A 79 8.42 -4.17 10.80
CA ILE A 79 7.56 -4.63 11.90
C ILE A 79 8.44 -4.99 13.09
N GLY A 80 8.32 -4.26 14.20
CA GLY A 80 9.01 -4.61 15.45
C GLY A 80 10.53 -4.74 15.31
N GLY A 81 11.15 -3.94 14.43
CA GLY A 81 12.60 -3.97 14.16
C GLY A 81 13.04 -4.96 13.07
N ASN A 82 12.14 -5.79 12.54
CA ASN A 82 12.43 -6.69 11.43
C ASN A 82 11.92 -6.10 10.11
N GLN A 83 12.70 -6.27 9.04
CA GLN A 83 12.27 -5.95 7.68
C GLN A 83 11.73 -7.21 6.99
N LEU A 84 10.61 -7.05 6.29
CA LEU A 84 9.94 -8.08 5.51
C LEU A 84 9.67 -7.53 4.11
N ASP A 85 9.76 -8.37 3.09
CA ASP A 85 9.32 -8.04 1.74
C ASP A 85 7.98 -8.73 1.49
N VAL A 86 6.95 -7.97 1.12
CA VAL A 86 5.58 -8.48 0.94
C VAL A 86 5.06 -8.13 -0.44
N GLU A 87 4.23 -9.00 -1.01
CA GLU A 87 3.53 -8.69 -2.25
C GLU A 87 2.41 -7.67 -1.98
N PRO A 88 2.16 -6.70 -2.88
CA PRO A 88 1.03 -5.80 -2.75
C PRO A 88 -0.30 -6.58 -2.66
N GLY A 89 -1.05 -6.38 -1.58
CA GLY A 89 -2.29 -7.09 -1.29
C GLY A 89 -2.13 -8.36 -0.46
N GLU A 90 -0.90 -8.80 -0.19
CA GLU A 90 -0.62 -9.92 0.71
C GLU A 90 -1.03 -9.59 2.15
N VAL A 91 -1.56 -10.60 2.85
CA VAL A 91 -1.94 -10.50 4.26
C VAL A 91 -0.74 -10.83 5.14
N ILE A 92 -0.36 -9.89 5.99
CA ILE A 92 0.66 -10.04 7.02
C ILE A 92 -0.04 -10.21 8.36
N GLU A 93 0.32 -11.26 9.08
CA GLU A 93 -0.13 -11.48 10.46
C GLU A 93 0.84 -10.81 11.44
N PHE A 94 0.31 -9.99 12.34
CA PHE A 94 1.07 -9.39 13.43
C PHE A 94 0.47 -9.81 14.78
N SER A 95 1.34 -10.18 15.72
CA SER A 95 1.00 -10.41 17.13
C SER A 95 2.20 -10.04 18.01
N SER A 96 1.93 -9.75 19.28
CA SER A 96 2.98 -9.52 20.28
C SER A 96 2.61 -10.16 21.62
N PHE A 97 3.62 -10.63 22.34
CA PHE A 97 3.49 -11.11 23.71
C PHE A 97 3.73 -10.02 24.77
N GLU A 98 4.13 -8.83 24.34
CA GLU A 98 4.39 -7.68 25.21
C GLU A 98 3.37 -6.56 24.93
N PRO A 99 2.79 -5.93 25.96
CA PRO A 99 1.95 -4.76 25.76
C PRO A 99 2.78 -3.57 25.30
N GLY A 100 2.23 -2.74 24.43
CA GLY A 100 2.94 -1.61 23.87
C GLY A 100 2.33 -1.06 22.59
N LYS A 101 3.00 -0.04 22.04
CA LYS A 101 2.66 0.54 20.73
C LYS A 101 3.70 0.09 19.71
N TYR A 102 3.24 -0.46 18.61
CA TYR A 102 4.07 -0.97 17.53
C TYR A 102 3.78 -0.18 16.26
N VAL A 103 4.81 0.43 15.71
CA VAL A 103 4.72 1.13 14.42
C VAL A 103 5.15 0.15 13.32
N ILE A 104 4.27 -0.02 12.35
CA ILE A 104 4.43 -0.89 11.19
C ILE A 104 4.40 -0.01 9.95
N ALA A 105 5.53 0.07 9.24
CA ALA A 105 5.75 1.09 8.22
C ALA A 105 6.32 0.49 6.94
N SER A 106 5.93 1.04 5.79
CA SER A 106 6.60 0.73 4.52
C SER A 106 7.83 1.62 4.33
N THR A 107 8.83 1.15 3.58
CA THR A 107 10.10 1.87 3.36
C THR A 107 10.56 1.87 1.91
N ASN A 108 9.63 1.78 0.96
CA ASN A 108 9.95 1.80 -0.46
C ASN A 108 10.44 3.19 -0.91
N GLU A 109 11.47 3.20 -1.74
CA GLU A 109 11.92 4.42 -2.45
C GLU A 109 10.96 4.76 -3.60
N GLY A 110 10.83 6.05 -3.94
CA GLY A 110 10.00 6.49 -5.07
C GLY A 110 8.48 6.48 -4.83
N ALA A 111 8.02 5.99 -3.68
CA ALA A 111 6.63 6.04 -3.25
C ALA A 111 6.48 6.79 -1.92
N LYS A 112 5.31 7.40 -1.70
CA LYS A 112 4.95 7.86 -0.35
C LYS A 112 4.59 6.65 0.52
N ASN A 113 5.32 6.47 1.60
CA ASN A 113 5.19 5.32 2.48
C ASN A 113 3.97 5.41 3.42
N ALA A 114 3.48 4.23 3.83
CA ALA A 114 2.43 4.07 4.83
C ALA A 114 3.04 3.83 6.22
N GLU A 115 2.39 4.34 7.25
CA GLU A 115 2.68 4.04 8.65
C GLU A 115 1.38 3.67 9.34
N LEU A 116 1.41 2.58 10.12
CA LEU A 116 0.28 2.07 10.89
C LEU A 116 0.73 1.82 12.33
N GLU A 117 -0.01 2.35 13.30
CA GLU A 117 0.19 2.04 14.72
C GLU A 117 -0.75 0.90 15.13
N VAL A 118 -0.19 -0.16 15.72
CA VAL A 118 -0.93 -1.23 16.40
C VAL A 118 -0.65 -1.14 17.90
N THR A 119 -1.70 -0.99 18.70
CA THR A 119 -1.64 -0.98 20.16
C THR A 119 -1.96 -2.37 20.71
N VAL A 120 -1.06 -2.92 21.52
CA VAL A 120 -1.22 -4.21 22.21
C VAL A 120 -1.46 -3.93 23.69
N TYR A 121 -2.59 -4.38 24.22
CA TYR A 121 -2.93 -4.25 25.65
C TYR A 121 -2.96 -5.61 26.34
N GLY A 122 -2.68 -5.64 27.64
CA GLY A 122 -2.62 -6.86 28.44
C GLY A 122 -2.86 -6.57 29.92
#